data_AF-A0A8T7HUH9-F1
#
_entry.id   AF-A0A8T7HUH9-F1
#
_cell.length_a   1.000
_cell.length_b   1.000
_cell.length_c   1.000
_cell.angle_alpha   90.00
_cell.angle_beta   90.00
_cell.angle_gamma   90.00
#
_symmetry.space_group_name_H-M   'P 1'
#
loop_
_entity.id
_entity.type
_entity.pdbx_description
1 polymer ?
#
loop_
_entity_poly.entity_id
_entity_poly.type
_entity_poly.pdbx_seq_one_letter_code
_entity_poly.pdbx_strand_id
1 'polypeptide(L)'
;MHPVIVGIDPGTTSAFAVLSFDMKLLGVKSKKEYSQSELIENIYSYGVPIIVGTDKKEVPSSIKEFSQRTGAKVFAPRYDTKKGEKLHIVKDHDLIAKVKNAHETDALASAIFAYNEYKALISKIFAYVKQNNKQNILDKLLMKVILEGMPISSAAIELERKPEERPEPKKESLAILPRALTKEDHQIMLLKQHVGTLKEKIAELEIENARLKSRKIDINAESKKRLSQKEQKLLSLDNL
;
A
#
# COMPACT_ATOMS: atom_id res chain seq x y z
N MET A 1 9.93 0.15 -0.89
CA MET A 1 8.93 -0.87 -0.49
C MET A 1 8.67 -1.76 -1.69
N HIS A 2 8.57 -3.06 -1.46
CA HIS A 2 8.37 -4.05 -2.52
C HIS A 2 6.92 -4.04 -3.02
N PRO A 3 6.67 -4.25 -4.32
CA PRO A 3 5.32 -4.42 -4.84
C PRO A 3 4.71 -5.75 -4.36
N VAL A 4 3.40 -5.75 -4.11
CA VAL A 4 2.65 -6.93 -3.63
C VAL A 4 1.34 -7.10 -4.38
N ILE A 5 0.82 -8.32 -4.34
CA ILE A 5 -0.51 -8.71 -4.78
C ILE A 5 -1.40 -8.83 -3.55
N VAL A 6 -2.60 -8.27 -3.60
CA VAL A 6 -3.54 -8.31 -2.49
C VAL A 6 -4.81 -9.01 -2.93
N GLY A 7 -5.41 -9.81 -2.07
CA GLY A 7 -6.80 -10.25 -2.20
C GLY A 7 -7.63 -9.65 -1.09
N ILE A 8 -8.82 -9.15 -1.41
CA ILE A 8 -9.73 -8.54 -0.44
C ILE A 8 -11.09 -9.24 -0.51
N ASP A 9 -11.56 -9.70 0.65
CA ASP A 9 -12.94 -10.14 0.86
C ASP A 9 -13.71 -8.99 1.56
N PRO A 10 -14.59 -8.26 0.85
CA PRO A 10 -15.30 -7.13 1.42
C PRO A 10 -16.59 -7.55 2.14
N GLY A 11 -16.94 -6.85 3.22
CA GLY A 11 -18.21 -7.05 3.91
C GLY A 11 -18.19 -6.47 5.33
N THR A 12 -19.21 -6.80 6.13
CA THR A 12 -19.26 -6.41 7.55
C THR A 12 -18.02 -6.90 8.30
N THR A 13 -17.59 -8.13 7.99
CA THR A 13 -16.24 -8.60 8.31
C THR A 13 -15.47 -8.58 7.00
N SER A 14 -14.50 -7.67 6.88
CA SER A 14 -13.62 -7.67 5.72
C SER A 14 -12.30 -8.37 6.07
N ALA A 15 -11.71 -9.00 5.08
CA ALA A 15 -10.39 -9.61 5.20
C ALA A 15 -9.50 -9.21 4.04
N PHE A 16 -8.19 -9.23 4.28
CA PHE A 16 -7.21 -9.09 3.22
C PHE A 16 -6.10 -10.13 3.37
N ALA A 17 -5.51 -10.51 2.26
CA ALA A 17 -4.30 -11.31 2.19
C ALA A 17 -3.28 -10.64 1.27
N VAL A 18 -2.01 -10.70 1.63
CA VAL A 18 -0.91 -10.08 0.88
C VAL A 18 0.07 -11.16 0.44
N LEU A 19 0.30 -11.24 -0.87
CA LEU A 19 1.26 -12.14 -1.50
C LEU A 19 2.39 -11.34 -2.13
N SER A 20 3.60 -11.87 -2.06
CA SER A 20 4.71 -11.45 -2.89
C SER A 20 4.61 -12.03 -4.31
N PHE A 21 5.42 -11.51 -5.22
CA PHE A 21 5.50 -12.00 -6.60
C PHE A 21 6.22 -13.37 -6.75
N ASP A 22 6.83 -13.89 -5.69
CA ASP A 22 7.37 -15.25 -5.59
C ASP A 22 6.43 -16.21 -4.83
N MET A 23 5.14 -15.88 -4.74
CA MET A 23 4.08 -16.71 -4.14
C MET A 23 4.25 -16.99 -2.64
N LYS A 24 4.84 -16.05 -1.89
CA LYS A 24 4.91 -16.14 -0.43
C LYS A 24 3.79 -15.33 0.21
N LEU A 25 3.12 -15.93 1.19
CA LEU A 25 2.16 -15.22 2.04
C LEU A 25 2.89 -14.31 3.01
N LEU A 26 2.74 -13.00 2.82
CA LEU A 26 3.33 -11.97 3.67
C LEU A 26 2.45 -11.66 4.89
N GLY A 27 1.13 -11.72 4.71
CA GLY A 27 0.18 -11.49 5.79
C GLY A 27 -1.26 -11.79 5.39
N VAL A 28 -2.08 -12.15 6.37
CA VAL A 28 -3.53 -12.31 6.25
C VAL A 28 -4.18 -11.83 7.53
N LYS A 29 -5.24 -11.02 7.42
CA LYS A 29 -5.99 -10.51 8.56
C LYS A 29 -7.46 -10.33 8.21
N SER A 30 -8.32 -10.46 9.21
CA SER A 30 -9.74 -10.12 9.15
C SER A 30 -10.14 -9.23 10.33
N LYS A 31 -11.06 -8.29 10.09
CA LYS A 31 -11.61 -7.39 11.13
C LYS A 31 -13.05 -7.03 10.76
N LYS A 32 -13.89 -6.85 11.78
CA LYS A 32 -15.20 -6.22 11.61
C LYS A 32 -15.02 -4.73 11.31
N GLU A 33 -15.84 -4.20 10.41
CA GLU A 33 -15.93 -2.76 10.11
C GLU A 33 -14.57 -2.14 9.72
N TYR A 34 -13.82 -2.83 8.87
CA TYR A 34 -12.60 -2.27 8.28
C TYR A 34 -12.93 -1.00 7.50
N SER A 35 -12.38 0.14 7.91
CA SER A 35 -12.41 1.32 7.04
C SER A 35 -11.42 1.14 5.88
N GLN A 36 -11.68 1.78 4.76
CA GLN A 36 -10.77 1.73 3.60
C GLN A 36 -9.38 2.27 3.92
N SER A 37 -9.29 3.32 4.76
CA SER A 37 -8.01 3.88 5.18
C SER A 37 -7.21 2.90 6.06
N GLU A 38 -7.85 2.28 7.04
CA GLU A 38 -7.20 1.26 7.89
C GLU A 38 -6.75 0.05 7.08
N LEU A 39 -7.56 -0.38 6.11
CA LEU A 39 -7.24 -1.52 5.25
C LEU A 39 -6.01 -1.22 4.39
N ILE A 40 -5.98 -0.04 3.74
CA ILE A 40 -4.83 0.44 2.96
C ILE A 40 -3.58 0.53 3.84
N GLU A 41 -3.65 1.20 5.00
CA GLU A 41 -2.50 1.35 5.89
C GLU A 41 -1.93 0.00 6.33
N ASN A 42 -2.79 -0.95 6.72
CA ASN A 42 -2.37 -2.30 7.08
C ASN A 42 -1.69 -3.03 5.92
N ILE A 43 -2.21 -2.92 4.70
CA ILE A 43 -1.59 -3.53 3.51
C ILE A 43 -0.23 -2.91 3.22
N TYR A 44 -0.11 -1.58 3.32
CA TYR A 44 1.16 -0.88 3.12
C TYR A 44 2.23 -1.28 4.14
N SER A 45 1.85 -1.79 5.33
CA SER A 45 2.86 -2.36 6.24
C SER A 45 3.59 -3.59 5.68
N TYR A 46 3.02 -4.27 4.66
CA TYR A 46 3.62 -5.43 3.99
C TYR A 46 4.28 -5.08 2.65
N GLY A 47 3.80 -4.05 1.95
CA GLY A 47 4.33 -3.64 0.65
C GLY A 47 3.38 -2.73 -0.12
N VAL A 48 3.79 -2.31 -1.33
CA VAL A 48 2.97 -1.44 -2.19
C VAL A 48 2.01 -2.31 -3.01
N PRO A 49 0.69 -2.22 -2.80
CA PRO A 49 -0.25 -3.01 -3.58
C PRO A 49 -0.27 -2.54 -5.03
N ILE A 50 0.05 -3.44 -5.97
CA ILE A 50 0.00 -3.13 -7.41
C ILE A 50 -1.04 -3.97 -8.15
N ILE A 51 -1.51 -5.06 -7.54
CA ILE A 51 -2.64 -5.87 -8.02
C ILE A 51 -3.56 -6.12 -6.82
N VAL A 52 -4.87 -5.98 -7.04
CA VAL A 52 -5.91 -6.32 -6.07
C VAL A 52 -6.90 -7.30 -6.69
N GLY A 53 -7.10 -8.45 -6.05
CA GLY A 53 -8.06 -9.48 -6.45
C GLY A 53 -9.32 -9.47 -5.61
N THR A 54 -10.43 -9.86 -6.23
CA THR A 54 -11.72 -10.14 -5.58
C THR A 54 -12.25 -11.52 -6.00
N ASP A 55 -13.15 -12.08 -5.20
CA ASP A 55 -13.80 -13.36 -5.43
C ASP A 55 -15.08 -13.24 -6.29
N LYS A 56 -15.51 -12.01 -6.59
CA LYS A 56 -16.73 -11.66 -7.34
C LYS A 56 -16.44 -11.32 -8.80
N LYS A 57 -17.36 -11.73 -9.69
CA LYS A 57 -17.34 -11.36 -11.10
C LYS A 57 -17.46 -9.85 -11.27
N GLU A 58 -18.50 -9.28 -10.65
CA GLU A 58 -18.72 -7.84 -10.65
C GLU A 58 -17.91 -7.22 -9.53
N VAL A 59 -16.96 -6.34 -9.89
CA VAL A 59 -16.04 -5.73 -8.93
C VAL A 59 -16.83 -4.92 -7.88
N PRO A 60 -16.74 -5.28 -6.58
CA PRO A 60 -17.41 -4.55 -5.52
C PRO A 60 -16.95 -3.09 -5.42
N SER A 61 -17.83 -2.19 -4.97
CA SER A 61 -17.52 -0.75 -4.85
C SER A 61 -16.31 -0.47 -3.95
N SER A 62 -16.18 -1.21 -2.85
CA SER A 62 -15.04 -1.14 -1.93
C SER A 62 -13.71 -1.48 -2.61
N ILE A 63 -13.70 -2.45 -3.54
CA ILE A 63 -12.51 -2.81 -4.32
C ILE A 63 -12.18 -1.75 -5.36
N LYS A 64 -13.19 -1.15 -6.00
CA LYS A 64 -13.01 0.00 -6.90
C LYS A 64 -12.40 1.19 -6.16
N GLU A 65 -12.92 1.51 -4.98
CA GLU A 65 -12.38 2.58 -4.13
C GLU A 65 -10.92 2.29 -3.73
N PHE A 66 -10.63 1.06 -3.27
CA PHE A 66 -9.26 0.66 -2.94
C PHE A 66 -8.31 0.83 -4.13
N SER A 67 -8.71 0.36 -5.32
CA SER A 67 -7.94 0.49 -6.55
C SER A 67 -7.71 1.95 -6.93
N GLN A 68 -8.73 2.80 -6.85
CA GLN A 68 -8.59 4.24 -7.13
C GLN A 68 -7.63 4.94 -6.17
N ARG A 69 -7.67 4.58 -4.88
CA ARG A 69 -6.81 5.18 -3.84
C ARG A 69 -5.35 4.71 -3.91
N THR A 70 -5.11 3.50 -4.38
CA THR A 70 -3.77 2.87 -4.40
C THR A 70 -3.11 2.85 -5.78
N GLY A 71 -3.89 2.96 -6.86
CA GLY A 71 -3.44 2.73 -8.22
C GLY A 71 -3.29 1.25 -8.60
N ALA A 72 -3.65 0.31 -7.72
CA ALA A 72 -3.53 -1.12 -7.97
C ALA A 72 -4.48 -1.57 -9.10
N LYS A 73 -4.02 -2.45 -9.98
CA LYS A 73 -4.87 -3.06 -11.01
C LYS A 73 -5.83 -4.07 -10.38
N VAL A 74 -7.11 -3.97 -10.74
CA VAL A 74 -8.12 -4.92 -10.28
C VAL A 74 -8.06 -6.21 -11.11
N PHE A 75 -8.05 -7.34 -10.43
CA PHE A 75 -8.38 -8.64 -10.98
C PHE A 75 -9.76 -9.07 -10.47
N ALA A 76 -10.62 -9.49 -11.40
CA ALA A 76 -11.89 -10.13 -11.09
C ALA A 76 -12.05 -11.41 -11.92
N PRO A 77 -12.55 -12.50 -11.33
CA PRO A 77 -12.81 -13.75 -12.02
C PRO A 77 -13.96 -13.59 -13.05
N ARG A 78 -14.05 -14.54 -13.98
CA ARG A 78 -15.13 -14.56 -15.00
C ARG A 78 -16.52 -14.86 -14.42
N TYR A 79 -16.57 -15.41 -13.21
CA TYR A 79 -17.77 -15.79 -12.47
C TYR A 79 -17.48 -15.67 -10.97
N ASP A 80 -18.53 -15.59 -10.15
CA ASP A 80 -18.40 -15.61 -8.69
C ASP A 80 -17.79 -16.93 -8.23
N THR A 81 -16.61 -16.85 -7.64
CA THR A 81 -15.88 -18.05 -7.20
C THR A 81 -16.63 -18.75 -6.07
N LYS A 82 -16.73 -20.07 -6.16
CA LYS A 82 -17.45 -20.89 -5.20
C LYS A 82 -16.59 -21.16 -3.97
N LYS A 83 -17.23 -21.32 -2.81
CA LYS A 83 -16.54 -21.66 -1.54
C LYS A 83 -15.59 -22.86 -1.68
N GLY A 84 -16.00 -23.90 -2.42
CA GLY A 84 -15.16 -25.08 -2.67
C GLY A 84 -13.91 -24.78 -3.48
N GLU A 85 -14.00 -23.93 -4.50
CA GLU A 85 -12.88 -23.52 -5.35
C GLU A 85 -11.85 -22.70 -4.55
N LYS A 86 -12.34 -21.76 -3.72
CA LYS A 86 -11.50 -20.97 -2.82
C LYS A 86 -10.75 -21.83 -1.82
N LEU A 87 -11.43 -22.82 -1.23
CA LEU A 87 -10.80 -23.75 -0.29
C LEU A 87 -9.76 -24.63 -0.98
N HIS A 88 -10.07 -25.13 -2.18
CA HIS A 88 -9.19 -25.98 -2.96
C HIS A 88 -7.90 -25.23 -3.32
N ILE A 89 -8.00 -24.03 -3.89
CA ILE A 89 -6.82 -23.29 -4.34
C ILE A 89 -5.90 -22.88 -3.18
N VAL A 90 -6.46 -22.57 -2.01
CA VAL A 90 -5.65 -22.28 -0.82
C VAL A 90 -4.93 -23.53 -0.30
N LYS A 91 -5.56 -24.71 -0.41
CA LYS A 91 -4.94 -26.00 -0.06
C LYS A 91 -3.86 -26.42 -1.04
N ASP A 92 -4.06 -26.22 -2.33
CA ASP A 92 -3.10 -26.59 -3.37
C ASP A 92 -1.77 -25.83 -3.25
N HIS A 93 -1.77 -24.70 -2.55
CA HIS A 93 -0.59 -23.92 -2.21
C HIS A 93 -0.07 -24.16 -0.78
N ASP A 94 -0.60 -25.15 -0.05
CA ASP A 94 -0.24 -25.48 1.33
C ASP A 94 -0.40 -24.31 2.33
N LEU A 95 -1.29 -23.35 2.04
CA LEU A 95 -1.50 -22.16 2.86
C LEU A 95 -2.72 -22.25 3.78
N ILE A 96 -3.47 -23.35 3.76
CA ILE A 96 -4.70 -23.50 4.55
C ILE A 96 -4.47 -23.38 6.06
N ALA A 97 -3.31 -23.81 6.56
CA ALA A 97 -2.95 -23.70 7.97
C ALA A 97 -2.60 -22.25 8.40
N LYS A 98 -2.53 -21.30 7.45
CA LYS A 98 -2.18 -19.89 7.71
C LYS A 98 -3.40 -18.99 7.86
N VAL A 99 -4.60 -19.48 7.54
CA VAL A 99 -5.86 -18.73 7.65
C VAL A 99 -6.69 -19.22 8.84
N LYS A 100 -7.43 -18.32 9.48
CA LYS A 100 -8.18 -18.61 10.72
C LYS A 100 -9.68 -18.77 10.51
N ASN A 101 -10.22 -18.23 9.42
CA ASN A 101 -11.65 -18.25 9.15
C ASN A 101 -11.96 -18.20 7.64
N ALA A 102 -13.25 -18.29 7.30
CA ALA A 102 -13.70 -18.29 5.92
C ALA A 102 -13.37 -16.98 5.18
N HIS A 103 -13.48 -15.82 5.84
CA HIS A 103 -13.14 -14.54 5.23
C HIS A 103 -11.66 -14.44 4.86
N GLU A 104 -10.77 -14.89 5.75
CA GLU A 104 -9.33 -14.96 5.46
C GLU A 104 -9.02 -15.97 4.34
N THR A 105 -9.76 -17.08 4.27
CA THR A 105 -9.65 -18.06 3.19
C THR A 105 -10.05 -17.43 1.86
N ASP A 106 -11.16 -16.68 1.84
CA ASP A 106 -11.71 -16.03 0.65
C ASP A 106 -10.80 -14.89 0.15
N ALA A 107 -10.27 -14.09 1.07
CA ALA A 107 -9.27 -13.06 0.77
C ALA A 107 -7.98 -13.67 0.22
N LEU A 108 -7.48 -14.75 0.83
CA LEU A 108 -6.30 -15.45 0.34
C LEU A 108 -6.54 -16.05 -1.05
N ALA A 109 -7.65 -16.76 -1.25
CA ALA A 109 -8.01 -17.30 -2.55
C ALA A 109 -8.04 -16.22 -3.63
N SER A 110 -8.63 -15.05 -3.33
CA SER A 110 -8.67 -13.90 -4.25
C SER A 110 -7.27 -13.42 -4.65
N ALA A 111 -6.33 -13.40 -3.70
CA ALA A 111 -4.92 -13.06 -3.98
C ALA A 111 -4.25 -14.11 -4.87
N ILE A 112 -4.51 -15.40 -4.63
CA ILE A 112 -3.95 -16.51 -5.42
C ILE A 112 -4.52 -16.51 -6.84
N PHE A 113 -5.82 -16.29 -7.01
CA PHE A 113 -6.43 -16.17 -8.34
C PHE A 113 -5.80 -15.02 -9.13
N ALA A 114 -5.61 -13.86 -8.49
CA ALA A 114 -4.91 -12.73 -9.08
C ALA A 114 -3.45 -13.09 -9.44
N TYR A 115 -2.72 -13.75 -8.55
CA TYR A 115 -1.36 -14.22 -8.84
C TYR A 115 -1.34 -15.12 -10.08
N ASN A 116 -2.26 -16.07 -10.19
CA ASN A 116 -2.32 -17.03 -11.30
C ASN A 116 -2.61 -16.36 -12.65
N GLU A 117 -3.46 -15.33 -12.68
CA GLU A 117 -3.70 -14.52 -13.89
C GLU A 117 -2.41 -13.85 -14.37
N TYR A 118 -1.63 -13.28 -13.45
CA TYR A 118 -0.40 -12.56 -13.79
C TYR A 118 0.84 -13.46 -13.86
N LYS A 119 0.75 -14.74 -13.48
CA LYS A 119 1.88 -15.66 -13.33
C LYS A 119 2.78 -15.74 -14.57
N ALA A 120 2.18 -15.77 -15.76
CA ALA A 120 2.93 -15.82 -17.01
C ALA A 120 3.75 -14.55 -17.24
N LEU A 121 3.18 -13.37 -16.95
CA LEU A 121 3.88 -12.08 -17.07
C LEU A 121 4.98 -11.96 -16.02
N ILE A 122 4.68 -12.30 -14.76
CA ILE A 122 5.63 -12.29 -13.64
C ILE A 122 6.83 -13.19 -13.97
N SER A 123 6.57 -14.39 -14.49
CA SER A 123 7.63 -15.33 -14.89
C SER A 123 8.53 -14.75 -15.98
N LYS A 124 7.97 -14.05 -16.98
CA LYS A 124 8.75 -13.36 -18.02
C LYS A 124 9.63 -12.25 -17.44
N ILE A 125 9.09 -11.46 -16.50
CA ILE A 125 9.84 -10.39 -15.82
C ILE A 125 11.01 -10.99 -15.02
N PHE A 126 10.76 -12.03 -14.22
CA PHE A 126 11.78 -12.71 -13.44
C PHE A 126 12.86 -13.35 -14.31
N ALA A 127 12.47 -13.99 -15.42
CA ALA A 127 13.42 -14.55 -16.38
C ALA A 127 14.31 -13.46 -17.00
N TYR A 128 13.71 -12.34 -17.43
CA TYR A 128 14.46 -11.19 -17.97
C TYR A 128 15.46 -10.64 -16.95
N VAL A 129 15.01 -10.41 -15.71
CA VAL A 129 15.85 -9.89 -14.62
C VAL A 129 17.01 -10.84 -14.32
N LYS A 130 16.75 -12.15 -14.25
CA LYS A 130 17.79 -13.17 -14.01
C LYS A 130 18.80 -13.24 -15.16
N GLN A 131 18.35 -13.27 -16.40
CA GLN A 131 19.22 -13.37 -17.58
C GLN A 131 20.13 -12.15 -17.77
N ASN A 132 19.67 -10.97 -17.35
CA ASN A 132 20.41 -9.72 -17.52
C ASN A 132 21.10 -9.23 -16.23
N ASN A 133 21.07 -10.01 -15.13
CA ASN A 133 21.61 -9.63 -13.82
C ASN A 133 21.03 -8.31 -13.25
N LYS A 134 19.74 -8.05 -13.47
CA LYS A 134 19.06 -6.77 -13.15
C LYS A 134 18.22 -6.80 -11.86
N GLN A 135 18.68 -7.51 -10.84
CA GLN A 135 17.89 -7.73 -9.61
C GLN A 135 17.56 -6.42 -8.87
N ASN A 136 18.45 -5.42 -8.96
CA ASN A 136 18.30 -4.11 -8.33
C ASN A 136 17.12 -3.28 -8.85
N ILE A 137 16.58 -3.59 -10.05
CA ILE A 137 15.44 -2.86 -10.63
C ILE A 137 14.14 -3.66 -10.62
N LEU A 138 14.13 -4.89 -10.07
CA LEU A 138 13.00 -5.81 -10.16
C LEU A 138 11.67 -5.18 -9.73
N ASP A 139 11.66 -4.54 -8.57
CA ASP A 139 10.45 -3.90 -8.02
C ASP A 139 9.89 -2.81 -8.94
N LYS A 140 10.77 -1.91 -9.41
CA LYS A 140 10.38 -0.81 -10.31
C LYS A 140 9.93 -1.35 -11.66
N LEU A 141 10.57 -2.42 -12.13
CA LEU A 141 10.21 -3.08 -13.38
C LEU A 141 8.82 -3.73 -13.28
N LEU A 142 8.52 -4.42 -12.18
CA LEU A 142 7.19 -4.95 -11.90
C LEU A 142 6.13 -3.84 -11.93
N MET A 143 6.38 -2.72 -11.23
CA MET A 143 5.47 -1.57 -11.21
C MET A 143 5.24 -1.01 -12.61
N LYS A 144 6.31 -0.72 -13.37
CA LYS A 144 6.21 -0.18 -14.73
C LYS A 144 5.48 -1.11 -15.70
N VAL A 145 5.79 -2.40 -15.68
CA VAL A 145 5.19 -3.36 -16.60
C VAL A 145 3.73 -3.62 -16.23
N ILE A 146 3.42 -3.82 -14.95
CA ILE A 146 2.08 -4.18 -14.51
C ILE A 146 1.16 -2.97 -14.51
N LEU A 147 1.54 -1.84 -13.91
CA LEU A 147 0.67 -0.67 -13.78
C LEU A 147 0.59 0.11 -15.09
N GLU A 148 1.73 0.42 -15.70
CA GLU A 148 1.81 1.29 -16.89
C GLU A 148 1.69 0.51 -18.21
N GLY A 149 1.76 -0.84 -18.17
CA GLY A 149 1.61 -1.68 -19.37
C GLY A 149 2.81 -1.62 -20.31
N MET A 150 3.98 -1.18 -19.83
CA MET A 150 5.17 -1.09 -20.66
C MET A 150 5.73 -2.45 -21.04
N PRO A 151 6.32 -2.60 -22.25
CA PRO A 151 7.15 -3.75 -22.57
C PRO A 151 8.32 -3.88 -21.59
N ILE A 152 8.66 -5.11 -21.21
CA ILE A 152 9.70 -5.41 -20.22
C ILE A 152 11.05 -4.77 -20.60
N SER A 153 11.43 -4.88 -21.88
CA SER A 153 12.67 -4.30 -22.41
C SER A 153 12.67 -2.77 -22.32
N SER A 154 11.61 -2.11 -22.76
CA SER A 154 11.48 -0.65 -22.72
C SER A 154 11.52 -0.12 -21.30
N ALA A 155 10.77 -0.75 -20.38
CA ALA A 155 10.76 -0.36 -18.97
C ALA A 155 12.15 -0.54 -18.32
N ALA A 156 12.87 -1.61 -18.66
CA ALA A 156 14.22 -1.83 -18.14
C ALA A 156 15.22 -0.77 -18.64
N ILE A 157 15.18 -0.43 -19.94
CA ILE A 157 16.02 0.63 -20.52
C ILE A 157 15.74 1.97 -19.83
N GLU A 158 14.46 2.31 -19.63
CA GLU A 158 14.08 3.56 -18.97
C GLU A 158 14.59 3.63 -17.52
N LEU A 159 14.54 2.53 -16.78
CA LEU A 159 15.00 2.46 -15.39
C LEU A 159 16.52 2.56 -15.25
N GLU A 160 17.26 2.26 -16.31
CA GLU A 160 18.73 2.32 -16.35
C GLU A 160 19.26 3.66 -16.86
N ARG A 161 18.44 4.45 -17.56
CA ARG A 161 18.81 5.81 -17.97
C ARG A 161 19.02 6.67 -16.72
N LYS A 162 20.24 7.22 -16.57
CA LYS A 162 20.56 8.18 -15.51
C LYS A 162 19.69 9.44 -15.68
N PRO A 163 19.39 10.18 -14.58
CA PRO A 163 18.60 11.42 -14.62
C PRO A 163 19.12 12.49 -15.59
N GLU A 164 20.40 12.43 -15.98
CA GLU A 164 21.06 13.37 -16.89
C GLU A 164 20.75 13.15 -18.38
N GLU A 165 20.06 12.06 -18.74
CA GLU A 165 19.61 11.79 -20.13
C GLU A 165 18.07 11.85 -20.26
N ARG A 166 17.42 12.73 -19.51
CA ARG A 166 16.18 13.30 -20.04
C ARG A 166 16.62 14.34 -21.07
N PRO A 167 16.44 14.13 -22.39
CA PRO A 167 16.39 15.30 -23.24
C PRO A 167 15.33 16.19 -22.62
N GLU A 168 15.68 17.44 -22.28
CA GLU A 168 14.67 18.44 -22.08
C GLU A 168 13.67 18.26 -23.21
N PRO A 169 12.35 18.26 -22.93
CA PRO A 169 11.38 18.12 -24.01
C PRO A 169 11.77 19.19 -25.02
N LYS A 170 12.23 18.76 -26.20
CA LYS A 170 12.48 19.67 -27.30
C LYS A 170 11.21 20.49 -27.39
N LYS A 171 11.33 21.78 -27.11
CA LYS A 171 10.29 22.75 -27.41
C LYS A 171 10.16 22.74 -28.92
N GLU A 172 9.52 21.70 -29.47
CA GLU A 172 8.83 21.85 -30.72
C GLU A 172 7.81 22.94 -30.45
N SER A 173 8.09 24.08 -31.07
CA SER A 173 7.24 25.23 -31.17
C SER A 173 5.89 24.80 -31.76
N LEU A 174 5.03 24.23 -30.91
CA LEU A 174 3.62 24.19 -31.19
C LEU A 174 3.14 25.63 -31.02
N ALA A 175 2.76 26.22 -32.15
CA ALA A 175 2.11 27.50 -32.22
C ALA A 175 1.11 27.65 -31.07
N ILE A 176 1.29 28.70 -30.26
CA ILE A 176 0.41 29.05 -29.16
C ILE A 176 -0.93 29.46 -29.78
N LEU A 177 -1.83 28.50 -29.90
CA LEU A 177 -3.27 28.78 -29.83
C LEU A 177 -3.62 28.75 -28.34
N PRO A 178 -4.23 29.81 -27.79
CA PRO A 178 -4.62 29.83 -26.39
C PRO A 178 -5.72 28.77 -26.18
N ARG A 179 -5.33 27.56 -25.76
CA ARG A 179 -6.29 26.55 -25.30
C ARG A 179 -6.75 26.97 -23.91
N ALA A 180 -8.07 27.07 -23.75
CA ALA A 180 -8.69 27.16 -22.45
C ALA A 180 -8.22 25.99 -21.56
N LEU A 181 -7.90 26.29 -20.30
CA LEU A 181 -7.49 25.30 -19.29
C LEU A 181 -8.45 24.12 -19.32
N THR A 182 -7.92 22.92 -19.57
CA THR A 182 -8.74 21.70 -19.55
C THR A 182 -9.16 21.38 -18.12
N LYS A 183 -10.21 20.58 -17.93
CA LYS A 183 -10.66 20.17 -16.59
C LYS A 183 -9.56 19.41 -15.84
N GLU A 184 -8.74 18.70 -16.60
CA GLU A 184 -7.58 17.94 -16.17
C GLU A 184 -6.47 18.87 -15.65
N ASP A 185 -6.20 19.99 -16.33
CA ASP A 185 -5.22 21.00 -15.86
C ASP A 185 -5.66 21.64 -14.55
N HIS A 186 -6.96 21.94 -14.41
CA HIS A 186 -7.52 22.49 -13.19
C HIS A 186 -7.44 21.48 -12.03
N GLN A 187 -7.68 20.20 -12.31
CA GLN A 187 -7.57 19.13 -11.32
C GLN A 187 -6.12 18.96 -10.85
N ILE A 188 -5.14 19.01 -11.75
CA ILE A 188 -3.71 18.96 -11.42
C ILE A 188 -3.31 20.15 -10.56
N MET A 189 -3.82 21.35 -10.86
CA MET A 189 -3.55 22.56 -10.08
C MET A 189 -4.10 22.44 -8.65
N LEU A 190 -5.35 22.01 -8.50
CA LEU A 190 -5.98 21.80 -7.19
C LEU A 190 -5.24 20.73 -6.37
N LEU A 191 -4.84 19.63 -7.00
CA LEU A 191 -4.07 18.57 -6.36
C LEU A 191 -2.72 19.09 -5.86
N LYS A 192 -2.01 19.88 -6.66
CA LYS A 192 -0.73 20.49 -6.25
C LYS A 192 -0.90 21.43 -5.06
N GLN A 193 -1.95 22.24 -5.06
CA GLN A 193 -2.28 23.14 -3.96
C GLN A 193 -2.58 22.34 -2.68
N HIS A 194 -3.40 21.29 -2.79
CA HIS A 194 -3.77 20.44 -1.66
C HIS A 194 -2.56 19.72 -1.06
N VAL A 195 -1.64 19.24 -1.90
CA VAL A 195 -0.35 18.65 -1.45
C VAL A 195 0.48 19.68 -0.69
N GLY A 196 0.50 20.95 -1.13
CA GLY A 196 1.16 22.04 -0.42
C GLY A 196 0.58 22.23 0.98
N THR A 197 -0.74 22.42 1.07
CA THR A 197 -1.45 22.62 2.35
C THR A 197 -1.28 21.44 3.31
N LEU A 198 -1.34 20.20 2.81
CA LEU A 198 -1.12 19.01 3.65
C LEU A 198 0.31 18.96 4.18
N LYS A 199 1.32 19.34 3.39
CA LYS A 199 2.71 19.40 3.85
C LYS A 199 2.90 20.45 4.95
N GLU A 200 2.28 21.61 4.80
CA GLU A 200 2.28 22.66 5.82
C GLU A 200 1.62 22.16 7.11
N LYS A 201 0.47 21.48 7.01
CA LYS A 201 -0.23 20.93 8.17
C LYS A 201 0.57 19.84 8.89
N ILE A 202 1.29 19.00 8.14
CA ILE A 202 2.21 18.01 8.72
C ILE A 202 3.32 18.71 9.51
N ALA A 203 3.95 19.73 8.93
CA ALA A 203 5.00 20.48 9.62
C ALA A 203 4.48 21.15 10.92
N GLU A 204 3.29 21.75 10.88
CA GLU A 204 2.63 22.31 12.08
C GLU A 204 2.40 21.24 13.16
N LEU A 205 1.84 20.09 12.78
CA LEU A 205 1.52 19.00 13.71
C LEU A 205 2.79 18.37 14.30
N GLU A 206 3.89 18.32 13.55
CA GLU A 206 5.18 17.85 14.04
C GLU A 206 5.77 18.80 15.09
N ILE A 207 5.70 20.12 14.85
CA ILE A 207 6.10 21.14 15.82
C ILE A 207 5.25 21.05 17.09
N GLU A 208 3.93 20.92 16.95
CA GLU A 208 3.03 20.78 18.08
C GLU A 208 3.30 19.49 18.88
N ASN A 209 3.51 18.37 18.20
CA ASN A 209 3.89 17.11 18.85
C ASN A 209 5.20 17.23 19.64
N ALA A 210 6.21 17.89 19.06
CA ALA A 210 7.48 18.13 19.76
C ALA A 210 7.27 18.96 21.04
N ARG A 211 6.44 20.01 20.97
CA ARG A 211 6.09 20.87 22.11
C ARG A 211 5.27 20.14 23.18
N LEU A 212 4.32 19.30 22.79
CA LEU A 212 3.54 18.49 23.74
C LEU A 212 4.42 17.44 24.43
N LYS A 213 5.37 16.84 23.70
CA LYS A 213 6.35 15.91 24.28
C LYS A 213 7.25 16.57 25.31
N SER A 214 7.78 17.76 25.03
CA SER A 214 8.60 18.50 26.01
C SER A 214 7.80 18.85 27.26
N ARG A 215 6.59 19.40 27.08
CA ARG A 215 5.70 19.73 28.20
C ARG A 215 5.35 18.51 29.06
N LYS A 216 5.17 17.34 28.46
CA LYS A 216 4.93 16.08 29.19
C LYS A 216 6.14 15.67 30.02
N ILE A 217 7.36 15.88 29.52
CA ILE A 217 8.60 15.62 30.27
C ILE A 217 8.68 16.55 31.49
N ASP A 218 8.41 17.84 31.31
CA ASP A 218 8.46 18.83 32.39
C ASP A 218 7.44 18.54 33.50
N ILE A 219 6.19 18.26 33.13
CA ILE A 219 5.13 17.90 34.08
C ILE A 219 5.51 16.63 34.87
N ASN A 220 6.11 15.64 34.21
CA ASN A 220 6.56 14.42 34.87
C ASN A 220 7.71 14.70 35.86
N ALA A 221 8.65 15.57 35.49
CA ALA A 221 9.76 15.97 36.36
C ALA A 221 9.26 16.73 37.60
N GLU A 222 8.34 17.68 37.42
CA GLU A 222 7.72 18.41 38.53
C GLU A 222 6.91 17.50 39.45
N SER A 223 6.15 16.56 38.88
CA SER A 223 5.35 15.60 39.65
C SER A 223 6.25 14.70 40.50
N LYS A 224 7.36 14.21 39.95
CA LYS A 224 8.36 13.42 40.71
C LYS A 224 8.99 14.23 41.84
N LYS A 225 9.36 15.49 41.58
CA LYS A 225 9.94 16.38 42.60
C LYS A 225 8.97 16.64 43.75
N ARG A 226 7.69 16.90 43.44
CA ARG A 226 6.64 17.09 44.45
C ARG A 226 6.38 15.85 45.27
N LEU A 227 6.39 14.66 44.65
CA LEU A 227 6.26 13.38 45.36
C LEU A 227 7.40 13.17 46.35
N SER A 228 8.65 13.37 45.91
CA SER A 228 9.84 13.24 46.78
C SER A 228 9.81 14.22 47.96
N GLN A 229 9.38 15.46 47.75
CA GLN A 229 9.23 16.45 48.84
C GLN A 229 8.13 16.06 49.84
N LYS A 230 7.01 15.47 49.37
CA LYS A 230 5.96 14.95 50.25
C LYS A 230 6.45 13.75 51.06
N GLU A 231 7.15 12.81 50.43
CA GLU A 231 7.72 11.64 51.09
C GLU A 231 8.70 12.03 52.20
N GLN A 232 9.61 12.98 51.92
CA GLN A 232 10.54 13.51 52.93
C GLN A 232 9.80 14.18 54.10
N LYS A 233 8.71 14.91 53.82
CA LYS A 233 7.91 15.57 54.86
C LYS A 233 7.15 14.57 55.74
N LEU A 234 6.61 13.50 55.15
CA LEU A 234 6.00 12.40 55.92
C LEU A 234 7.02 11.73 56.84
N LEU A 235 8.21 11.38 56.32
CA LEU A 235 9.29 10.76 57.11
C LEU A 235 9.78 11.65 58.27
N SER A 236 9.68 12.98 58.14
CA SER A 236 10.02 13.91 59.23
C SER A 236 8.94 14.04 60.30
N LEU A 237 7.69 13.71 59.97
CA LEU A 237 6.56 13.74 60.91
C LEU A 237 6.43 12.44 61.71
N ASP A 238 6.87 11.31 61.15
CA ASP A 238 6.87 10.01 61.84
C ASP A 238 8.04 9.86 62.85
N ASN A 239 9.00 10.79 62.86
CA ASN A 239 10.17 10.81 63.75
C ASN A 239 10.05 11.83 64.90
N LEU A 240 8.83 12.33 65.17
CA LEU A 240 8.46 13.20 66.30
C LEU A 240 7.50 12.47 67.23
#